data_AF-A0A506U3S2-F1
#
_entry.id   AF-A0A506U3S2-F1
#
_cell.length_a   1.000
_cell.length_b   1.000
_cell.length_c   1.000
_cell.angle_alpha   90.00
_cell.angle_beta   90.00
_cell.angle_gamma   90.00
#
_symmetry.space_group_name_H-M   'P 1'
#
loop_
_entity.id
_entity.type
_entity.pdbx_description
1 polymer ?
#
loop_
_entity_poly.entity_id
_entity_poly.type
_entity_poly.pdbx_seq_one_letter_code
_entity_poly.pdbx_strand_id
1 'polypeptide(L)'
;MTWTDTAYANVDMVESSLQYLGVDNVRDAAPPDWLSQPFDQLADAGVDFDFLIPVNDGETKLYGSIDRMADFEDAHPGSINSIEGPNEVNYSPAPWNGSTSLQAEADLQHDLYNAVQDNATLSDIPVANLTLAGVGSSSYAPLGDLSDATDLGNAHIYFPDGEQPSNIWDQALATGETPTPSETAIVTESGYYSMPDHDRGVSETVQAKSTLNLLMDAAESGTQTTYLYQLLDHAEDSGSDPELHYGLFNPDGSAKPVADAIHNLTTILDDHSGNATSADASFDYSFSGAPDSAHEMAMTAGDGTTDIVVWDEPQIWDSDTASAVQADTHDVTLSLASGEADFTVYDPMTGSEQVASADDSGNVTFSLSDHPVIINVDEASSANQTASASNGTGTTTTGTGNATTGSTGSGQAGNVSAQVPPTSTDDSGSNNGSTTGNDDHASASAGDDSGSGDDQQASGGSSTDDSGSSGNQASGSDASSSGNGGTTVADGSSSTDDGTHTADGSTSQGASDDGAATGSDAGTDDGSSADAGNAGSHSGSGLPWMSGDAGDWQGALDWARNAVHSHDWSDLADRMTHGDGSDVQNLLDHVSSDQAGGDESGSTDHGSHAFDFDQIHNFVDHHLADWGFAA
;
A
#
# COMPACT_ATOMS: atom_id res chain seq x y z
N MET A 1 -13.00 13.07 -0.04
CA MET A 1 -13.92 14.23 -0.16
C MET A 1 -14.94 14.33 0.97
N THR A 2 -15.42 13.21 1.54
CA THR A 2 -16.51 13.20 2.54
C THR A 2 -16.20 13.95 3.86
N TRP A 3 -14.92 14.23 4.13
CA TRP A 3 -14.42 14.91 5.32
C TRP A 3 -14.28 16.44 5.14
N THR A 4 -15.39 17.16 5.20
CA THR A 4 -15.44 18.61 4.85
C THR A 4 -14.73 19.58 5.80
N ASP A 5 -14.22 19.09 6.94
CA ASP A 5 -13.41 19.83 7.90
C ASP A 5 -11.90 19.59 7.75
N THR A 6 -11.50 18.87 6.70
CA THR A 6 -10.12 18.49 6.39
C THR A 6 -9.59 19.18 5.13
N ALA A 7 -8.33 18.90 4.77
CA ALA A 7 -7.72 19.32 3.50
C ALA A 7 -8.57 18.95 2.26
N TYR A 8 -9.33 17.84 2.34
CA TYR A 8 -10.23 17.39 1.26
C TYR A 8 -11.41 18.32 0.98
N ALA A 9 -11.67 19.34 1.81
CA ALA A 9 -12.66 20.37 1.52
C ALA A 9 -12.26 21.27 0.32
N ASN A 10 -10.97 21.29 -0.04
CA ASN A 10 -10.46 22.02 -1.19
C ASN A 10 -10.38 21.10 -2.42
N VAL A 11 -11.49 20.95 -3.13
CA VAL A 11 -11.58 20.05 -4.29
C VAL A 11 -10.64 20.43 -5.43
N ASP A 12 -10.36 21.73 -5.65
CA ASP A 12 -9.39 22.16 -6.67
C ASP A 12 -7.97 21.64 -6.35
N MET A 13 -7.63 21.55 -5.05
CA MET A 13 -6.36 20.98 -4.61
C MET A 13 -6.34 19.46 -4.83
N VAL A 14 -7.41 18.75 -4.47
CA VAL A 14 -7.56 17.31 -4.74
C VAL A 14 -7.39 17.03 -6.24
N GLU A 15 -8.11 17.76 -7.09
CA GLU A 15 -8.02 17.64 -8.55
C GLU A 15 -6.60 17.88 -9.05
N SER A 16 -5.94 18.94 -8.59
CA SER A 16 -4.56 19.26 -8.99
C SER A 16 -3.53 18.23 -8.50
N SER A 17 -3.76 17.62 -7.33
CA SER A 17 -2.90 16.56 -6.78
C SER A 17 -3.04 15.27 -7.58
N LEU A 18 -4.26 14.88 -7.95
CA LEU A 18 -4.50 13.72 -8.83
C LEU A 18 -3.86 13.93 -10.21
N GLN A 19 -4.07 15.10 -10.81
CA GLN A 19 -3.43 15.48 -12.09
C GLN A 19 -1.90 15.48 -12.00
N TYR A 20 -1.33 15.93 -10.87
CA TYR A 20 0.11 15.87 -10.65
C TYR A 20 0.61 14.42 -10.62
N LEU A 21 -0.06 13.53 -9.90
CA LEU A 21 0.32 12.12 -9.86
C LEU A 21 0.11 11.40 -11.20
N GLY A 22 -0.74 11.93 -12.09
CA GLY A 22 -1.13 11.25 -13.32
C GLY A 22 -2.08 10.08 -13.06
N VAL A 23 -2.93 10.20 -12.04
CA VAL A 23 -3.91 9.16 -11.65
C VAL A 23 -5.32 9.73 -11.65
N ASP A 24 -6.28 8.88 -11.99
CA ASP A 24 -7.69 9.22 -12.19
C ASP A 24 -8.65 8.29 -11.43
N ASN A 25 -8.13 7.35 -10.65
CA ASN A 25 -8.93 6.41 -9.88
C ASN A 25 -8.95 6.81 -8.39
N VAL A 26 -10.14 7.01 -7.83
CA VAL A 26 -10.33 7.44 -6.44
C VAL A 26 -11.32 6.54 -5.71
N ARG A 27 -11.00 6.17 -4.48
CA ARG A 27 -11.91 5.50 -3.56
C ARG A 27 -12.49 6.49 -2.55
N ASP A 28 -13.81 6.49 -2.37
CA ASP A 28 -14.49 7.25 -1.31
C ASP A 28 -15.83 6.60 -0.96
N ALA A 29 -16.50 7.08 0.08
CA ALA A 29 -17.88 6.75 0.34
C ALA A 29 -18.81 7.39 -0.70
N ALA A 30 -19.89 6.69 -1.07
CA ALA A 30 -20.93 7.23 -1.93
C ALA A 30 -21.46 8.59 -1.40
N PRO A 31 -21.36 9.69 -2.18
CA PRO A 31 -21.59 11.03 -1.67
C PRO A 31 -23.04 11.21 -1.21
N PRO A 32 -23.30 11.89 -0.07
CA PRO A 32 -24.64 12.36 0.24
C PRO A 32 -25.02 13.53 -0.68
N ASP A 33 -26.32 13.75 -0.94
CA ASP A 33 -26.81 14.75 -1.91
C ASP A 33 -26.19 16.15 -1.75
N TRP A 34 -25.97 16.57 -0.50
CA TRP A 34 -25.43 17.89 -0.17
C TRP A 34 -23.95 18.06 -0.48
N LEU A 35 -23.25 16.97 -0.78
CA LEU A 35 -21.83 16.90 -1.14
C LEU A 35 -21.60 16.37 -2.57
N SER A 36 -22.62 16.42 -3.44
CA SER A 36 -22.48 16.01 -4.85
C SER A 36 -21.46 16.83 -5.62
N GLN A 37 -21.47 18.16 -5.46
CA GLN A 37 -20.70 19.08 -6.30
C GLN A 37 -19.19 18.78 -6.40
N PRO A 38 -18.44 18.45 -5.31
CA PRO A 38 -17.03 18.06 -5.43
C PRO A 38 -16.81 16.79 -6.25
N PHE A 39 -17.72 15.82 -6.18
CA PHE A 39 -17.62 14.57 -6.95
C PHE A 39 -17.95 14.83 -8.42
N ASP A 40 -18.98 15.62 -8.70
CA ASP A 40 -19.33 16.05 -10.06
C ASP A 40 -18.14 16.76 -10.74
N GLN A 41 -17.43 17.63 -10.01
CA GLN A 41 -16.24 18.32 -10.52
C GLN A 41 -15.12 17.34 -10.89
N LEU A 42 -14.83 16.38 -10.03
CA LEU A 42 -13.78 15.39 -10.28
C LEU A 42 -14.16 14.44 -11.43
N ALA A 43 -15.42 14.00 -11.50
CA ALA A 43 -15.92 13.20 -12.63
C ALA A 43 -15.86 13.96 -13.95
N ASP A 44 -16.22 15.25 -13.96
CA ASP A 44 -16.07 16.11 -15.14
C ASP A 44 -14.59 16.30 -15.56
N ALA A 45 -13.66 16.11 -14.64
CA ALA A 45 -12.21 16.11 -14.89
C ALA A 45 -11.66 14.73 -15.34
N GLY A 46 -12.52 13.71 -15.42
CA GLY A 46 -12.16 12.34 -15.82
C GLY A 46 -11.72 11.44 -14.67
N VAL A 47 -12.03 11.80 -13.42
CA VAL A 47 -11.80 10.93 -12.26
C VAL A 47 -12.96 9.93 -12.16
N ASP A 48 -12.59 8.66 -11.99
CA ASP A 48 -13.51 7.56 -11.78
C ASP A 48 -13.47 7.07 -10.32
N PHE A 49 -14.58 6.53 -9.84
CA PHE A 49 -14.77 6.22 -8.43
C PHE A 49 -15.00 4.75 -8.14
N ASP A 50 -14.32 4.24 -7.11
CA ASP A 50 -14.82 3.15 -6.29
C ASP A 50 -15.64 3.74 -5.13
N PHE A 51 -16.92 3.37 -5.05
CA PHE A 51 -17.82 3.85 -4.01
C PHE A 51 -18.13 2.80 -2.95
N LEU A 52 -17.61 3.06 -1.76
CA LEU A 52 -17.89 2.30 -0.53
C LEU A 52 -19.29 2.58 0.00
N ILE A 53 -19.99 1.52 0.47
CA ILE A 53 -21.21 1.67 1.27
C ILE A 53 -20.89 2.23 2.67
N PRO A 54 -21.35 3.46 3.00
CA PRO A 54 -20.99 4.09 4.26
C PRO A 54 -21.88 3.65 5.42
N VAL A 55 -21.28 3.69 6.62
CA VAL A 55 -21.97 3.64 7.90
C VAL A 55 -22.01 5.06 8.47
N ASN A 56 -23.20 5.67 8.49
CA ASN A 56 -23.39 7.04 8.97
C ASN A 56 -24.36 7.05 10.16
N ASP A 57 -24.00 7.75 11.22
CA ASP A 57 -24.78 7.83 12.47
C ASP A 57 -25.13 6.44 13.06
N GLY A 58 -24.23 5.47 12.90
CA GLY A 58 -24.42 4.09 13.38
C GLY A 58 -25.42 3.27 12.56
N GLU A 59 -25.73 3.69 11.33
CA GLU A 59 -26.62 2.98 10.41
C GLU A 59 -25.95 2.79 9.04
N THR A 60 -26.02 1.57 8.51
CA THR A 60 -25.63 1.28 7.12
C THR A 60 -26.62 1.91 6.14
N LYS A 61 -26.14 2.73 5.21
CA LYS A 61 -26.99 3.52 4.29
C LYS A 61 -27.21 2.87 2.92
N LEU A 62 -27.30 1.54 2.84
CA LEU A 62 -27.31 0.76 1.59
C LEU A 62 -28.20 1.35 0.48
N TYR A 63 -29.53 1.25 0.63
CA TYR A 63 -30.45 1.61 -0.47
C TYR A 63 -30.39 3.09 -0.84
N GLY A 64 -30.16 3.96 0.15
CA GLY A 64 -29.98 5.39 -0.12
C GLY A 64 -28.68 5.67 -0.89
N SER A 65 -27.62 4.92 -0.64
CA SER A 65 -26.39 5.01 -1.41
C SER A 65 -26.56 4.47 -2.83
N ILE A 66 -27.29 3.36 -3.01
CA ILE A 66 -27.64 2.82 -4.34
C ILE A 66 -28.37 3.84 -5.19
N ASP A 67 -29.39 4.51 -4.63
CA ASP A 67 -30.12 5.56 -5.36
C ASP A 67 -29.19 6.72 -5.76
N ARG A 68 -28.30 7.16 -4.86
CA ARG A 68 -27.35 8.26 -5.14
C ARG A 68 -26.28 7.89 -6.17
N MET A 69 -25.76 6.67 -6.11
CA MET A 69 -24.81 6.18 -7.12
C MET A 69 -25.48 6.07 -8.50
N ALA A 70 -26.74 5.64 -8.57
CA ALA A 70 -27.48 5.61 -9.84
C ALA A 70 -27.72 7.03 -10.39
N ASP A 71 -28.09 7.99 -9.54
CA ASP A 71 -28.22 9.39 -9.96
C ASP A 71 -26.88 9.99 -10.42
N PHE A 72 -25.77 9.62 -9.76
CA PHE A 72 -24.41 10.04 -10.13
C PHE A 72 -23.98 9.45 -11.47
N GLU A 73 -24.15 8.15 -11.67
CA GLU A 73 -23.84 7.45 -12.93
C GLU A 73 -24.71 7.95 -14.09
N ASP A 74 -25.99 8.29 -13.85
CA ASP A 74 -26.83 8.92 -14.87
C ASP A 74 -26.32 10.32 -15.26
N ALA A 75 -25.70 11.05 -14.32
CA ALA A 75 -25.14 12.39 -14.54
C ALA A 75 -23.74 12.37 -15.17
N HIS A 76 -22.91 11.40 -14.77
CA HIS A 76 -21.53 11.19 -15.21
C HIS A 76 -21.32 9.73 -15.65
N PRO A 77 -21.87 9.32 -16.82
CA PRO A 77 -21.82 7.92 -17.23
C PRO A 77 -20.40 7.42 -17.43
N GLY A 78 -20.07 6.31 -16.79
CA GLY A 78 -18.76 5.67 -16.80
C GLY A 78 -17.81 6.15 -15.72
N SER A 79 -18.24 7.01 -14.80
CA SER A 79 -17.38 7.54 -13.71
C SER A 79 -17.45 6.72 -12.42
N ILE A 80 -18.10 5.56 -12.42
CA ILE A 80 -18.02 4.58 -11.33
C ILE A 80 -17.34 3.31 -11.85
N ASN A 81 -16.15 3.01 -11.33
CA ASN A 81 -15.38 1.82 -11.68
C ASN A 81 -15.78 0.60 -10.85
N SER A 82 -16.19 0.80 -9.59
CA SER A 82 -16.73 -0.26 -8.73
C SER A 82 -17.61 0.26 -7.60
N ILE A 83 -18.41 -0.63 -7.03
CA ILE A 83 -19.21 -0.40 -5.81
C ILE A 83 -18.74 -1.38 -4.74
N GLU A 84 -18.30 -0.89 -3.59
CA GLU A 84 -17.62 -1.69 -2.58
C GLU A 84 -18.50 -1.98 -1.34
N GLY A 85 -18.42 -3.22 -0.87
CA GLY A 85 -18.97 -3.64 0.42
C GLY A 85 -18.33 -2.91 1.62
N PRO A 86 -18.91 -3.00 2.83
CA PRO A 86 -18.46 -2.21 3.96
C PRO A 86 -16.99 -2.42 4.38
N ASN A 87 -16.38 -1.36 4.89
CA ASN A 87 -14.96 -1.30 5.23
C ASN A 87 -14.64 -1.95 6.57
N GLU A 88 -13.71 -2.91 6.57
CA GLU A 88 -13.08 -3.47 7.78
C GLU A 88 -14.08 -3.81 8.90
N VAL A 89 -15.09 -4.62 8.57
CA VAL A 89 -16.27 -4.83 9.44
C VAL A 89 -15.98 -5.50 10.79
N ASN A 90 -14.80 -6.07 10.98
CA ASN A 90 -14.32 -6.54 12.28
C ASN A 90 -13.89 -5.40 13.22
N TYR A 91 -13.46 -4.26 12.68
CA TYR A 91 -13.05 -3.07 13.42
C TYR A 91 -14.15 -1.99 13.42
N SER A 92 -14.79 -1.77 12.27
CA SER A 92 -15.88 -0.81 12.05
C SER A 92 -17.14 -1.52 11.53
N PRO A 93 -17.88 -2.26 12.39
CA PRO A 93 -19.01 -3.06 11.92
C PRO A 93 -20.12 -2.22 11.28
N ALA A 94 -20.78 -2.76 10.26
CA ALA A 94 -21.86 -2.10 9.53
C ALA A 94 -23.22 -2.72 9.93
N PRO A 95 -23.96 -2.10 10.86
CA PRO A 95 -25.15 -2.74 11.44
C PRO A 95 -26.19 -3.09 10.38
N TRP A 96 -26.49 -4.39 10.27
CA TRP A 96 -27.47 -4.90 9.32
C TRP A 96 -28.46 -5.83 9.98
N ASN A 97 -29.76 -5.63 9.68
CA ASN A 97 -30.86 -6.41 10.24
C ASN A 97 -30.84 -6.58 11.78
N GLY A 98 -30.30 -5.58 12.49
CA GLY A 98 -30.20 -5.55 13.95
C GLY A 98 -29.02 -6.34 14.54
N SER A 99 -28.03 -6.68 13.73
CA SER A 99 -26.80 -7.37 14.12
C SER A 99 -25.57 -6.70 13.50
N THR A 100 -24.40 -6.97 14.07
CA THR A 100 -23.06 -6.60 13.58
C THR A 100 -22.13 -7.81 13.56
N SER A 101 -22.70 -9.02 13.60
CA SER A 101 -21.94 -10.26 13.44
C SER A 101 -21.45 -10.37 12.00
N LEU A 102 -20.30 -11.00 11.76
CA LEU A 102 -19.82 -11.27 10.39
C LEU A 102 -20.86 -11.97 9.49
N GLN A 103 -21.73 -12.84 10.03
CA GLN A 103 -22.84 -13.39 9.24
C GLN A 103 -23.83 -12.32 8.74
N ALA A 104 -24.06 -11.27 9.54
CA ALA A 104 -24.92 -10.15 9.15
C ALA A 104 -24.21 -9.22 8.15
N GLU A 105 -22.90 -9.11 8.22
CA GLU A 105 -22.07 -8.43 7.23
C GLU A 105 -22.08 -9.19 5.88
N ALA A 106 -22.02 -10.53 5.91
CA ALA A 106 -22.25 -11.37 4.74
C ALA A 106 -23.66 -11.19 4.16
N ASP A 107 -24.70 -11.17 5.01
CA ASP A 107 -26.07 -10.88 4.57
C ASP A 107 -26.19 -9.48 3.94
N LEU A 108 -25.46 -8.49 4.47
CA LEU A 108 -25.37 -7.14 3.89
C LEU A 108 -24.68 -7.15 2.53
N GLN A 109 -23.60 -7.92 2.35
CA GLN A 109 -22.94 -8.06 1.05
C GLN A 109 -23.88 -8.66 -0.01
N HIS A 110 -24.65 -9.70 0.35
CA HIS A 110 -25.66 -10.25 -0.55
C HIS A 110 -26.75 -9.23 -0.90
N ASP A 111 -27.23 -8.45 0.08
CA ASP A 111 -28.24 -7.43 -0.15
C ASP A 111 -27.69 -6.28 -1.03
N LEU A 112 -26.41 -5.92 -0.86
CA LEU A 112 -25.71 -4.98 -1.73
C LEU A 112 -25.66 -5.48 -3.17
N TYR A 113 -25.13 -6.69 -3.39
CA TYR A 113 -25.02 -7.27 -4.72
C TYR A 113 -26.38 -7.31 -5.42
N ASN A 114 -27.41 -7.82 -4.74
CA ASN A 114 -28.77 -7.85 -5.31
C ASN A 114 -29.31 -6.45 -5.63
N ALA A 115 -29.04 -5.44 -4.78
CA ALA A 115 -29.50 -4.08 -5.03
C ALA A 115 -28.82 -3.43 -6.24
N VAL A 116 -27.54 -3.71 -6.48
CA VAL A 116 -26.81 -3.29 -7.69
C VAL A 116 -27.37 -3.99 -8.92
N GLN A 117 -27.50 -5.32 -8.87
CA GLN A 117 -27.99 -6.11 -10.02
C GLN A 117 -29.45 -5.82 -10.39
N ASP A 118 -30.29 -5.44 -9.43
CA ASP A 118 -31.68 -5.03 -9.68
C ASP A 118 -31.79 -3.59 -10.22
N ASN A 119 -30.73 -2.79 -10.16
CA ASN A 119 -30.69 -1.41 -10.64
C ASN A 119 -30.19 -1.33 -12.08
N ALA A 120 -31.06 -0.90 -13.00
CA ALA A 120 -30.75 -0.87 -14.43
C ALA A 120 -29.63 0.10 -14.85
N THR A 121 -29.28 1.08 -14.02
CA THR A 121 -28.14 1.98 -14.26
C THR A 121 -26.84 1.37 -13.75
N LEU A 122 -26.89 0.60 -12.65
CA LEU A 122 -25.70 0.09 -11.96
C LEU A 122 -25.36 -1.37 -12.26
N SER A 123 -26.25 -2.14 -12.88
CA SER A 123 -26.10 -3.60 -13.04
C SER A 123 -24.92 -4.07 -13.88
N ASP A 124 -24.24 -3.15 -14.59
CA ASP A 124 -23.02 -3.42 -15.36
C ASP A 124 -21.74 -2.97 -14.62
N ILE A 125 -21.86 -2.34 -13.44
CA ILE A 125 -20.74 -1.89 -12.60
C ILE A 125 -20.33 -3.04 -11.66
N PRO A 126 -19.04 -3.42 -11.62
CA PRO A 126 -18.55 -4.45 -10.73
C PRO A 126 -18.79 -4.13 -9.25
N VAL A 127 -19.19 -5.15 -8.48
CA VAL A 127 -19.25 -5.08 -7.02
C VAL A 127 -17.98 -5.67 -6.42
N ALA A 128 -17.29 -4.90 -5.56
CA ALA A 128 -16.17 -5.37 -4.76
C ALA A 128 -16.63 -5.84 -3.37
N ASN A 129 -15.97 -6.87 -2.85
CA ASN A 129 -16.33 -7.46 -1.57
C ASN A 129 -16.00 -6.54 -0.38
N LEU A 130 -16.64 -6.79 0.75
CA LEU A 130 -16.25 -6.20 2.04
C LEU A 130 -14.84 -6.62 2.47
N THR A 131 -14.27 -5.89 3.43
CA THR A 131 -12.91 -6.16 3.95
C THR A 131 -12.89 -6.44 5.46
N LEU A 132 -11.82 -7.09 5.94
CA LEU A 132 -11.48 -7.22 7.36
C LEU A 132 -10.08 -6.67 7.64
N ALA A 133 -9.93 -5.89 8.70
CA ALA A 133 -8.66 -5.29 9.13
C ALA A 133 -7.73 -6.31 9.81
N GLY A 134 -6.50 -6.46 9.31
CA GLY A 134 -5.37 -7.03 10.07
C GLY A 134 -5.59 -8.44 10.64
N VAL A 135 -6.29 -9.31 9.91
CA VAL A 135 -6.63 -10.67 10.34
C VAL A 135 -6.14 -11.73 9.36
N GLY A 136 -5.85 -12.94 9.87
CA GLY A 136 -5.57 -14.12 9.04
C GLY A 136 -6.83 -14.80 8.49
N SER A 137 -6.65 -15.76 7.57
CA SER A 137 -7.74 -16.43 6.83
C SER A 137 -8.83 -17.06 7.71
N SER A 138 -8.49 -17.53 8.92
CA SER A 138 -9.48 -18.16 9.81
C SER A 138 -10.57 -17.20 10.29
N SER A 139 -10.27 -15.90 10.37
CA SER A 139 -11.22 -14.85 10.75
C SER A 139 -12.34 -14.64 9.72
N TYR A 140 -12.12 -15.04 8.46
CA TYR A 140 -13.11 -14.97 7.39
C TYR A 140 -14.13 -16.11 7.44
N ALA A 141 -13.87 -17.19 8.20
CA ALA A 141 -14.74 -18.36 8.23
C ALA A 141 -16.23 -18.07 8.52
N PRO A 142 -16.59 -17.09 9.40
CA PRO A 142 -17.99 -16.75 9.63
C PRO A 142 -18.69 -15.99 8.48
N LEU A 143 -17.95 -15.43 7.52
CA LEU A 143 -18.51 -14.82 6.31
C LEU A 143 -18.99 -15.87 5.32
N GLY A 144 -18.32 -17.04 5.30
CA GLY A 144 -18.56 -18.07 4.30
C GLY A 144 -17.91 -17.75 2.96
N ASP A 145 -18.45 -18.35 1.90
CA ASP A 145 -18.06 -18.08 0.51
C ASP A 145 -19.07 -17.07 -0.07
N LEU A 146 -18.57 -15.89 -0.41
CA LEU A 146 -19.30 -14.72 -0.93
C LEU A 146 -19.09 -14.55 -2.44
N SER A 147 -18.53 -15.55 -3.13
CA SER A 147 -18.26 -15.42 -4.57
C SER A 147 -19.52 -15.31 -5.44
N ASP A 148 -20.71 -15.60 -4.90
CA ASP A 148 -22.00 -15.34 -5.56
C ASP A 148 -22.64 -13.99 -5.19
N ALA A 149 -21.92 -13.17 -4.42
CA ALA A 149 -22.34 -11.87 -3.88
C ALA A 149 -21.36 -10.73 -4.21
N THR A 150 -20.47 -10.96 -5.17
CA THR A 150 -19.45 -10.00 -5.59
C THR A 150 -18.99 -10.34 -7.01
N ASP A 151 -18.38 -9.38 -7.69
CA ASP A 151 -17.67 -9.60 -8.96
C ASP A 151 -16.14 -9.48 -8.78
N LEU A 152 -15.69 -8.88 -7.67
CA LEU A 152 -14.28 -8.72 -7.30
C LEU A 152 -14.07 -9.14 -5.84
N GLY A 153 -12.96 -9.84 -5.57
CA GLY A 153 -12.44 -9.96 -4.21
C GLY A 153 -11.92 -8.61 -3.72
N ASN A 154 -11.58 -8.51 -2.43
CA ASN A 154 -11.05 -7.27 -1.89
C ASN A 154 -10.10 -7.51 -0.71
N ALA A 155 -9.04 -6.71 -0.61
CA ALA A 155 -8.05 -6.79 0.45
C ALA A 155 -7.54 -5.41 0.87
N HIS A 156 -7.20 -5.28 2.15
CA HIS A 156 -6.38 -4.19 2.66
C HIS A 156 -5.02 -4.74 3.05
N ILE A 157 -3.95 -4.19 2.46
CA ILE A 157 -2.59 -4.72 2.63
C ILE A 157 -1.68 -3.62 3.17
N TYR A 158 -1.19 -3.79 4.40
CA TYR A 158 -0.30 -2.83 5.06
C TYR A 158 0.97 -3.53 5.54
N PHE A 159 2.05 -2.77 5.66
CA PHE A 159 3.39 -3.29 5.91
C PHE A 159 3.91 -2.76 7.25
N PRO A 160 3.64 -3.47 8.36
CA PRO A 160 4.12 -3.04 9.66
C PRO A 160 5.64 -2.92 9.67
N ASP A 161 6.16 -2.05 10.53
CA ASP A 161 7.60 -1.94 10.80
C ASP A 161 8.46 -1.62 9.58
N GLY A 162 7.88 -0.99 8.55
CA GLY A 162 8.58 -0.64 7.31
C GLY A 162 8.99 -1.86 6.48
N GLU A 163 8.33 -3.00 6.68
CA GLU A 163 8.57 -4.24 5.96
C GLU A 163 8.42 -4.04 4.44
N GLN A 164 9.21 -4.80 3.67
CA GLN A 164 9.15 -4.74 2.22
C GLN A 164 7.91 -5.48 1.66
N PRO A 165 7.28 -4.94 0.59
CA PRO A 165 6.11 -5.55 -0.01
C PRO A 165 6.26 -7.03 -0.38
N SER A 166 7.42 -7.43 -0.91
CA SER A 166 7.68 -8.79 -1.38
C SER A 166 7.53 -9.85 -0.28
N ASN A 167 7.65 -9.45 0.98
CA ASN A 167 7.56 -10.34 2.13
C ASN A 167 6.11 -10.55 2.61
N ILE A 168 5.17 -9.70 2.20
CA ILE A 168 3.80 -9.66 2.73
C ILE A 168 2.76 -9.84 1.63
N TRP A 169 2.97 -9.25 0.45
CA TRP A 169 1.94 -9.01 -0.56
C TRP A 169 1.13 -10.25 -0.91
N ASP A 170 1.79 -11.31 -1.40
CA ASP A 170 1.12 -12.54 -1.84
C ASP A 170 0.29 -13.22 -0.73
N GLN A 171 0.83 -13.26 0.50
CA GLN A 171 0.13 -13.88 1.62
C GLN A 171 -1.08 -13.04 2.05
N ALA A 172 -0.94 -11.72 2.09
CA ALA A 172 -2.00 -10.80 2.46
C ALA A 172 -3.12 -10.80 1.40
N LEU A 173 -2.77 -10.80 0.12
CA LEU A 173 -3.72 -10.90 -0.99
C LEU A 173 -4.52 -12.20 -0.91
N ALA A 174 -3.84 -13.35 -0.78
CA ALA A 174 -4.51 -14.65 -0.62
C ALA A 174 -5.39 -14.72 0.65
N THR A 175 -5.01 -13.99 1.69
CA THR A 175 -5.83 -13.86 2.90
C THR A 175 -7.11 -13.09 2.62
N GLY A 176 -7.03 -11.94 1.95
CA GLY A 176 -8.19 -11.14 1.55
C GLY A 176 -9.12 -11.85 0.55
N GLU A 177 -8.61 -12.77 -0.27
CA GLU A 177 -9.39 -13.59 -1.21
C GLU A 177 -10.10 -14.79 -0.53
N THR A 178 -9.84 -15.06 0.75
CA THR A 178 -10.47 -16.18 1.48
C THR A 178 -12.00 -16.23 1.39
N PRO A 179 -12.76 -15.12 1.53
CA PRO A 179 -14.21 -15.14 1.39
C PRO A 179 -14.69 -15.19 -0.07
N THR A 180 -13.81 -15.05 -1.06
CA THR A 180 -14.17 -14.95 -2.49
C THR A 180 -13.26 -15.84 -3.37
N PRO A 181 -13.16 -17.16 -3.11
CA PRO A 181 -12.16 -18.03 -3.73
C PRO A 181 -12.30 -18.22 -5.26
N SER A 182 -13.36 -17.72 -5.90
CA SER A 182 -13.48 -17.71 -7.37
C SER A 182 -13.23 -16.36 -8.03
N GLU A 183 -13.04 -15.30 -7.25
CA GLU A 183 -12.84 -13.94 -7.77
C GLU A 183 -11.41 -13.46 -7.52
N THR A 184 -10.93 -12.57 -8.38
CA THR A 184 -9.64 -11.89 -8.18
C THR A 184 -9.84 -10.67 -7.31
N ALA A 185 -8.94 -10.45 -6.34
CA ALA A 185 -9.02 -9.27 -5.49
C ALA A 185 -8.49 -7.99 -6.18
N ILE A 186 -9.18 -6.88 -5.90
CA ILE A 186 -8.57 -5.55 -5.91
C ILE A 186 -8.06 -5.22 -4.50
N VAL A 187 -7.21 -4.20 -4.39
CA VAL A 187 -6.70 -3.73 -3.09
C VAL A 187 -7.23 -2.32 -2.84
N THR A 188 -8.27 -2.19 -2.02
CA THR A 188 -8.93 -0.89 -1.77
C THR A 188 -8.23 -0.03 -0.73
N GLU A 189 -7.25 -0.57 0.01
CA GLU A 189 -6.33 0.21 0.82
C GLU A 189 -4.96 -0.45 0.93
N SER A 190 -3.91 0.35 0.72
CA SER A 190 -2.53 -0.04 1.01
C SER A 190 -1.65 1.19 1.22
N GLY A 191 -0.57 1.08 1.98
CA GLY A 191 0.38 2.17 2.09
C GLY A 191 1.33 2.10 3.30
N TYR A 192 2.13 3.16 3.39
CA TYR A 192 3.06 3.44 4.48
C TYR A 192 2.79 4.85 5.00
N TYR A 193 2.95 5.07 6.31
CA TYR A 193 2.83 6.41 6.89
C TYR A 193 4.19 6.94 7.35
N SER A 194 4.43 8.23 7.10
CA SER A 194 5.73 8.88 7.26
C SER A 194 5.96 9.44 8.67
N MET A 195 5.77 8.62 9.70
CA MET A 195 5.91 9.02 11.11
C MET A 195 6.99 8.18 11.82
N PRO A 196 8.28 8.47 11.61
CA PRO A 196 9.37 7.57 12.04
C PRO A 196 9.44 7.39 13.57
N ASP A 197 8.99 8.38 14.35
CA ASP A 197 8.97 8.31 15.82
C ASP A 197 7.77 7.49 16.39
N HIS A 198 6.93 6.92 15.52
CA HIS A 198 5.80 6.07 15.88
C HIS A 198 6.10 4.60 15.53
N ASP A 199 5.58 3.67 16.34
CA ASP A 199 5.99 2.26 16.40
C ASP A 199 5.91 1.46 15.08
N ARG A 200 5.31 1.97 14.00
CA ARG A 200 5.30 1.33 12.67
C ARG A 200 5.51 2.30 11.51
N GLY A 201 5.83 3.56 11.80
CA GLY A 201 5.99 4.58 10.77
C GLY A 201 7.40 4.57 10.21
N VAL A 202 7.56 5.14 9.02
CA VAL A 202 8.83 5.23 8.31
C VAL A 202 9.22 6.68 8.05
N SER A 203 10.45 6.92 7.60
CA SER A 203 10.81 8.23 7.04
C SER A 203 10.11 8.48 5.69
N GLU A 204 9.91 9.74 5.28
CA GLU A 204 9.33 10.08 3.97
C GLU A 204 10.08 9.46 2.78
N THR A 205 11.40 9.34 2.86
CA THR A 205 12.20 8.70 1.81
C THR A 205 11.94 7.19 1.73
N VAL A 206 11.77 6.53 2.88
CA VAL A 206 11.40 5.11 2.91
C VAL A 206 9.96 4.91 2.45
N GLN A 207 9.03 5.79 2.85
CA GLN A 207 7.66 5.82 2.34
C GLN A 207 7.67 5.85 0.80
N ALA A 208 8.46 6.74 0.20
CA ALA A 208 8.58 6.87 -1.25
C ALA A 208 9.08 5.58 -1.92
N LYS A 209 10.21 5.03 -1.47
CA LYS A 209 10.81 3.81 -2.05
C LYS A 209 9.88 2.60 -1.90
N SER A 210 9.40 2.35 -0.69
CA SER A 210 8.53 1.19 -0.42
C SER A 210 7.18 1.31 -1.13
N THR A 211 6.66 2.51 -1.36
CA THR A 211 5.43 2.70 -2.15
C THR A 211 5.66 2.40 -3.63
N LEU A 212 6.83 2.72 -4.21
CA LEU A 212 7.14 2.30 -5.58
C LEU A 212 7.26 0.78 -5.70
N ASN A 213 7.93 0.12 -4.75
CA ASN A 213 8.02 -1.34 -4.65
C ASN A 213 6.63 -1.98 -4.57
N LEU A 214 5.77 -1.45 -3.69
CA LEU A 214 4.38 -1.89 -3.50
C LEU A 214 3.61 -1.87 -4.83
N LEU A 215 3.73 -0.79 -5.59
CA LEU A 215 3.05 -0.68 -6.89
C LEU A 215 3.58 -1.71 -7.90
N MET A 216 4.88 -2.03 -7.87
CA MET A 216 5.46 -3.04 -8.76
C MET A 216 5.06 -4.46 -8.37
N ASP A 217 5.02 -4.79 -7.08
CA ASP A 217 4.55 -6.08 -6.57
C ASP A 217 3.04 -6.28 -6.81
N ALA A 218 2.26 -5.21 -6.66
CA ALA A 218 0.86 -5.21 -7.05
C ALA A 218 0.69 -5.54 -8.54
N ALA A 219 1.48 -4.91 -9.41
CA ALA A 219 1.45 -5.21 -10.84
C ALA A 219 1.95 -6.63 -11.16
N GLU A 220 3.02 -7.11 -10.48
CA GLU A 220 3.62 -8.42 -10.72
C GLU A 220 2.68 -9.56 -10.32
N SER A 221 1.96 -9.39 -9.21
CA SER A 221 0.93 -10.33 -8.76
C SER A 221 -0.32 -10.34 -9.66
N GLY A 222 -0.44 -9.39 -10.59
CA GLY A 222 -1.61 -9.24 -11.45
C GLY A 222 -2.80 -8.57 -10.78
N THR A 223 -2.57 -7.85 -9.67
CA THR A 223 -3.61 -7.04 -9.01
C THR A 223 -4.06 -5.94 -9.98
N GLN A 224 -5.35 -5.94 -10.33
CA GLN A 224 -5.88 -5.04 -11.37
C GLN A 224 -5.96 -3.58 -10.91
N THR A 225 -6.16 -3.35 -9.62
CA THR A 225 -6.32 -2.00 -9.05
C THR A 225 -5.86 -1.98 -7.60
N THR A 226 -5.06 -0.98 -7.27
CA THR A 226 -4.54 -0.72 -5.92
C THR A 226 -4.78 0.73 -5.56
N TYR A 227 -5.48 0.96 -4.45
CA TYR A 227 -5.74 2.29 -3.91
C TYR A 227 -4.76 2.59 -2.76
N LEU A 228 -3.95 3.63 -2.93
CA LEU A 228 -3.03 4.08 -1.89
C LEU A 228 -3.78 4.91 -0.84
N TYR A 229 -3.70 4.50 0.43
CA TYR A 229 -4.16 5.28 1.56
C TYR A 229 -2.98 6.16 2.03
N GLN A 230 -3.00 7.47 1.86
CA GLN A 230 -4.06 8.29 1.24
C GLN A 230 -3.50 9.47 0.45
N LEU A 231 -4.34 10.17 -0.33
CA LEU A 231 -3.89 11.29 -1.18
C LEU A 231 -3.28 12.44 -0.36
N LEU A 232 -4.01 12.95 0.63
CA LEU A 232 -3.61 14.08 1.47
C LEU A 232 -3.49 13.64 2.92
N ASP A 233 -2.45 14.14 3.60
CA ASP A 233 -2.49 14.29 5.05
C ASP A 233 -3.67 15.22 5.36
N HIS A 234 -4.69 14.70 6.03
CA HIS A 234 -6.00 15.37 6.02
C HIS A 234 -6.09 16.55 6.99
N ALA A 235 -5.18 16.67 7.95
CA ALA A 235 -5.04 17.84 8.81
C ALA A 235 -3.60 18.00 9.30
N GLU A 236 -3.28 19.20 9.80
CA GLU A 236 -2.01 19.45 10.50
C GLU A 236 -1.95 18.62 11.79
N ASP A 237 -0.86 17.87 11.99
CA ASP A 237 -0.69 17.05 13.19
C ASP A 237 -0.35 17.90 14.42
N SER A 238 -0.99 17.57 15.54
CA SER A 238 -0.71 18.15 16.85
C SER A 238 0.17 17.27 17.75
N GLY A 239 0.58 16.08 17.27
CA GLY A 239 1.82 15.41 17.67
C GLY A 239 1.75 13.92 18.01
N SER A 240 0.87 13.12 17.39
CA SER A 240 0.90 11.65 17.60
C SER A 240 0.00 10.79 16.69
N ASP A 241 -0.76 11.36 15.76
CA ASP A 241 -1.78 10.59 15.03
C ASP A 241 -1.26 10.06 13.69
N PRO A 242 -0.99 8.74 13.54
CA PRO A 242 -0.46 8.19 12.31
C PRO A 242 -1.40 8.36 11.10
N GLU A 243 -2.71 8.53 11.32
CA GLU A 243 -3.68 8.78 10.26
C GLU A 243 -3.41 10.10 9.50
N LEU A 244 -2.68 11.02 10.13
CA LEU A 244 -2.26 12.31 9.56
C LEU A 244 -0.92 12.26 8.81
N HIS A 245 -0.36 11.07 8.58
CA HIS A 245 0.96 10.92 7.94
C HIS A 245 0.99 9.90 6.78
N TYR A 246 -0.16 9.34 6.39
CA TYR A 246 -0.29 8.46 5.22
C TYR A 246 -0.31 9.19 3.88
N GLY A 247 -0.54 10.50 3.90
CA GLY A 247 -0.66 11.36 2.74
C GLY A 247 0.51 11.23 1.77
N LEU A 248 0.21 11.25 0.48
CA LEU A 248 1.18 11.52 -0.58
C LEU A 248 1.55 13.01 -0.65
N PHE A 249 0.64 13.86 -0.20
CA PHE A 249 0.79 15.30 -0.08
C PHE A 249 0.52 15.74 1.37
N ASN A 250 1.17 16.83 1.78
CA ASN A 250 0.87 17.50 3.04
C ASN A 250 -0.52 18.16 3.02
N PRO A 251 -1.06 18.61 4.17
CA PRO A 251 -2.40 19.22 4.25
C PRO A 251 -2.55 20.50 3.42
N ASP A 252 -1.44 21.19 3.12
CA ASP A 252 -1.40 22.39 2.28
C ASP A 252 -1.28 22.09 0.76
N GLY A 253 -1.26 20.82 0.39
CA GLY A 253 -1.12 20.34 -0.99
C GLY A 253 0.32 20.29 -1.51
N SER A 254 1.33 20.57 -0.67
CA SER A 254 2.73 20.36 -1.08
C SER A 254 3.05 18.87 -1.20
N ALA A 255 3.71 18.49 -2.29
CA ALA A 255 4.11 17.11 -2.55
C ALA A 255 5.15 16.64 -1.52
N LYS A 256 4.93 15.44 -0.96
CA LYS A 256 5.97 14.70 -0.23
C LYS A 256 6.83 13.94 -1.25
N PRO A 257 8.03 13.44 -0.86
CA PRO A 257 8.88 12.66 -1.76
C PRO A 257 8.17 11.51 -2.48
N VAL A 258 7.18 10.87 -1.84
CA VAL A 258 6.38 9.80 -2.46
C VAL A 258 5.51 10.29 -3.61
N ALA A 259 4.93 11.49 -3.53
CA ALA A 259 4.14 12.06 -4.63
C ALA A 259 5.03 12.39 -5.84
N ASP A 260 6.23 12.94 -5.60
CA ASP A 260 7.20 13.18 -6.67
C ASP A 260 7.65 11.87 -7.33
N ALA A 261 7.93 10.84 -6.51
CA ALA A 261 8.33 9.53 -7.00
C ALA A 261 7.24 8.87 -7.87
N ILE A 262 5.98 8.92 -7.43
CA ILE A 262 4.83 8.41 -8.20
C ILE A 262 4.64 9.22 -9.48
N HIS A 263 4.68 10.56 -9.41
CA HIS A 263 4.60 11.42 -10.60
C HIS A 263 5.67 11.06 -11.65
N ASN A 264 6.91 10.84 -11.21
CA ASN A 264 7.98 10.44 -12.11
C ASN A 264 7.71 9.06 -12.71
N LEU A 265 7.31 8.08 -11.89
CA LEU A 265 6.98 6.73 -12.32
C LEU A 265 5.89 6.75 -13.41
N THR A 266 4.77 7.41 -13.14
CA THR A 266 3.64 7.49 -14.07
C THR A 266 4.00 8.28 -15.32
N THR A 267 4.77 9.36 -15.20
CA THR A 267 5.24 10.15 -16.35
C THR A 267 6.16 9.34 -17.27
N ILE A 268 7.05 8.52 -16.71
CA ILE A 268 7.97 7.69 -17.51
C ILE A 268 7.20 6.56 -18.21
N LEU A 269 6.24 5.94 -17.54
CA LEU A 269 5.49 4.77 -18.03
C LEU A 269 4.22 5.12 -18.84
N ASP A 270 3.92 6.40 -19.06
CA ASP A 270 2.65 6.84 -19.66
C ASP A 270 2.50 6.38 -21.14
N ASP A 271 1.54 5.49 -21.39
CA ASP A 271 1.18 5.02 -22.73
C ASP A 271 0.24 5.99 -23.45
N HIS A 272 0.83 6.96 -24.14
CA HIS A 272 0.12 7.97 -24.93
C HIS A 272 -0.55 7.42 -26.20
N SER A 273 -0.35 6.15 -26.55
CA SER A 273 -0.75 5.61 -27.85
C SER A 273 -2.25 5.27 -27.95
N GLY A 274 -2.95 5.24 -26.81
CA GLY A 274 -4.40 5.02 -26.70
C GLY A 274 -4.88 3.69 -27.27
N ASN A 275 -3.98 2.75 -27.56
CA ASN A 275 -4.29 1.42 -28.08
C ASN A 275 -3.32 0.42 -27.49
N ALA A 276 -3.72 -0.29 -26.43
CA ALA A 276 -2.96 -1.45 -25.96
C ALA A 276 -2.76 -2.43 -27.14
N THR A 277 -1.56 -2.49 -27.69
CA THR A 277 -1.23 -3.53 -28.65
C THR A 277 -0.90 -4.78 -27.86
N SER A 278 -1.52 -5.90 -28.21
CA SER A 278 -1.06 -7.21 -27.72
C SER A 278 0.29 -7.50 -28.38
N ALA A 279 1.34 -6.87 -27.88
CA ALA A 279 2.67 -7.08 -28.40
C ALA A 279 3.25 -8.34 -27.76
N ASP A 280 3.09 -9.47 -28.46
CA ASP A 280 3.90 -10.70 -28.29
C ASP A 280 5.36 -10.46 -28.78
N ALA A 281 5.92 -9.27 -28.57
CA ALA A 281 7.32 -9.01 -28.84
C ALA A 281 8.14 -9.57 -27.67
N SER A 282 8.39 -10.87 -27.71
CA SER A 282 9.40 -11.51 -26.86
C SER A 282 10.74 -10.84 -27.12
N PHE A 283 11.16 -9.98 -26.21
CA PHE A 283 12.45 -9.31 -26.22
C PHE A 283 13.47 -10.22 -25.51
N ASP A 284 14.44 -10.75 -26.26
CA ASP A 284 15.48 -11.63 -25.68
C ASP A 284 16.58 -10.77 -25.03
N TYR A 285 16.41 -10.45 -23.75
CA TYR A 285 17.39 -9.72 -22.94
C TYR A 285 17.96 -10.58 -21.80
N SER A 286 19.04 -10.09 -21.18
CA SER A 286 19.61 -10.68 -19.98
C SER A 286 20.26 -9.62 -19.11
N PHE A 287 20.13 -9.79 -17.79
CA PHE A 287 20.87 -9.02 -16.81
C PHE A 287 22.12 -9.74 -16.32
N SER A 288 23.16 -8.96 -16.02
CA SER A 288 24.34 -9.42 -15.29
C SER A 288 24.66 -8.45 -14.16
N GLY A 289 25.04 -8.97 -13.00
CA GLY A 289 25.33 -8.15 -11.81
C GLY A 289 24.12 -7.83 -10.93
N ALA A 290 22.89 -8.14 -11.39
CA ALA A 290 21.69 -8.08 -10.55
C ALA A 290 21.79 -9.07 -9.37
N PRO A 291 21.30 -8.69 -8.18
CA PRO A 291 21.17 -9.61 -7.06
C PRO A 291 20.13 -10.71 -7.37
N ASP A 292 20.22 -11.85 -6.70
CA ASP A 292 19.31 -12.99 -6.91
C ASP A 292 17.87 -12.68 -6.48
N SER A 293 17.67 -11.65 -5.66
CA SER A 293 16.38 -11.13 -5.20
C SER A 293 15.76 -10.11 -6.14
N ALA A 294 16.44 -9.69 -7.21
CA ALA A 294 15.90 -8.69 -8.12
C ALA A 294 14.68 -9.22 -8.88
N HIS A 295 13.67 -8.38 -8.97
CA HIS A 295 12.46 -8.57 -9.77
C HIS A 295 12.60 -7.85 -11.11
N GLU A 296 11.90 -8.33 -12.12
CA GLU A 296 11.85 -7.71 -13.45
C GLU A 296 10.46 -7.80 -14.07
N MET A 297 10.03 -6.73 -14.73
CA MET A 297 8.78 -6.70 -15.49
C MET A 297 9.00 -5.96 -16.81
N ALA A 298 8.69 -6.63 -17.92
CA ALA A 298 8.71 -6.04 -19.25
C ALA A 298 7.29 -5.71 -19.72
N MET A 299 7.06 -4.45 -20.09
CA MET A 299 5.81 -3.93 -20.61
C MET A 299 6.05 -3.32 -21.98
N THR A 300 5.04 -3.36 -22.86
CA THR A 300 5.14 -2.74 -24.18
C THR A 300 3.97 -1.78 -24.37
N ALA A 301 4.29 -0.50 -24.49
CA ALA A 301 3.34 0.55 -24.81
C ALA A 301 2.72 0.31 -26.20
N GLY A 302 1.54 0.85 -26.45
CA GLY A 302 0.84 0.64 -27.71
C GLY A 302 1.50 1.30 -28.94
N ASP A 303 2.48 2.19 -28.74
CA ASP A 303 3.33 2.70 -29.82
C ASP A 303 4.50 1.75 -30.18
N GLY A 304 4.67 0.66 -29.43
CA GLY A 304 5.68 -0.38 -29.63
C GLY A 304 6.95 -0.18 -28.79
N THR A 305 7.00 0.85 -27.96
CA THR A 305 8.09 1.07 -27.00
C THR A 305 8.04 0.01 -25.91
N THR A 306 9.18 -0.58 -25.54
CA THR A 306 9.25 -1.56 -24.44
C THR A 306 9.92 -0.93 -23.22
N ASP A 307 9.23 -0.96 -22.09
CA ASP A 307 9.78 -0.60 -20.78
C ASP A 307 10.11 -1.86 -20.00
N ILE A 308 11.31 -1.92 -19.45
CA ILE A 308 11.72 -2.97 -18.52
C ILE A 308 11.93 -2.31 -17.16
N VAL A 309 11.10 -2.65 -16.20
CA VAL A 309 11.25 -2.22 -14.81
C VAL A 309 12.02 -3.29 -14.05
N VAL A 310 13.03 -2.87 -13.29
CA VAL A 310 13.85 -3.74 -12.46
C VAL A 310 13.90 -3.15 -11.06
N TRP A 311 13.55 -3.94 -10.05
CA TRP A 311 13.57 -3.52 -8.65
C TRP A 311 14.14 -4.61 -7.75
N ASP A 312 14.53 -4.22 -6.54
CA ASP A 312 14.97 -5.13 -5.48
C ASP A 312 14.45 -4.58 -4.16
N GLU A 313 14.19 -5.47 -3.21
CA GLU A 313 13.50 -5.14 -1.96
C GLU A 313 14.32 -5.56 -0.72
N PRO A 314 15.54 -5.02 -0.55
CA PRO A 314 16.28 -5.22 0.69
C PRO A 314 15.62 -4.46 1.84
N GLN A 315 15.93 -4.85 3.07
CA GLN A 315 15.52 -4.08 4.25
C GLN A 315 16.12 -2.67 4.21
N ILE A 316 15.25 -1.65 4.15
CA ILE A 316 15.63 -0.22 4.15
C ILE A 316 15.14 0.56 5.38
N TRP A 317 14.48 -0.12 6.31
CA TRP A 317 14.03 0.46 7.57
C TRP A 317 14.39 -0.43 8.75
N ASP A 318 14.86 0.19 9.82
CA ASP A 318 15.03 -0.41 11.13
C ASP A 318 14.04 0.26 12.08
N SER A 319 12.96 -0.45 12.39
CA SER A 319 11.89 0.02 13.27
C SER A 319 12.33 0.13 14.73
N ASP A 320 13.26 -0.71 15.19
CA ASP A 320 13.80 -0.66 16.56
C ASP A 320 14.56 0.66 16.81
N THR A 321 15.24 1.16 15.78
CA THR A 321 16.02 2.40 15.85
C THR A 321 15.36 3.60 15.18
N ALA A 322 14.16 3.42 14.62
CA ALA A 322 13.42 4.43 13.86
C ALA A 322 14.31 5.10 12.80
N SER A 323 15.07 4.30 12.04
CA SER A 323 16.07 4.82 11.12
C SER A 323 16.16 4.07 9.79
N ALA A 324 16.54 4.80 8.75
CA ALA A 324 16.75 4.23 7.43
C ALA A 324 18.02 3.36 7.42
N VAL A 325 17.89 2.18 6.81
CA VAL A 325 19.00 1.27 6.54
C VAL A 325 19.47 1.52 5.11
N GLN A 326 20.78 1.70 4.93
CA GLN A 326 21.36 1.84 3.61
C GLN A 326 21.48 0.46 2.96
N ALA A 327 20.71 0.22 1.91
CA ALA A 327 20.85 -0.96 1.07
C ALA A 327 22.18 -0.96 0.29
N ASP A 328 22.65 -2.17 -0.03
CA ASP A 328 23.75 -2.36 -0.97
C ASP A 328 23.34 -1.90 -2.38
N THR A 329 24.31 -1.45 -3.17
CA THR A 329 24.10 -1.01 -4.55
C THR A 329 24.86 -1.92 -5.51
N HIS A 330 24.15 -2.37 -6.53
CA HIS A 330 24.64 -3.30 -7.54
C HIS A 330 24.77 -2.62 -8.89
N ASP A 331 25.94 -2.76 -9.54
CA ASP A 331 26.12 -2.35 -10.94
C ASP A 331 25.53 -3.44 -11.85
N VAL A 332 24.33 -3.18 -12.38
CA VAL A 332 23.58 -4.10 -13.22
C VAL A 332 23.78 -3.72 -14.68
N THR A 333 24.09 -4.70 -15.53
CA THR A 333 24.21 -4.51 -16.98
C THR A 333 23.12 -5.29 -17.71
N LEU A 334 22.30 -4.58 -18.48
CA LEU A 334 21.35 -5.12 -19.43
C LEU A 334 22.01 -5.29 -20.80
N SER A 335 21.83 -6.47 -21.38
CA SER A 335 22.34 -6.84 -22.70
C SER A 335 21.28 -7.56 -23.52
N LEU A 336 21.31 -7.39 -24.85
CA LEU A 336 20.46 -8.13 -25.79
C LEU A 336 21.14 -9.36 -26.36
N ALA A 337 20.37 -10.42 -26.58
CA ALA A 337 20.87 -11.62 -27.23
C ALA A 337 21.30 -11.36 -28.69
N SER A 338 20.66 -10.41 -29.38
CA SER A 338 21.08 -9.96 -30.71
C SER A 338 20.61 -8.53 -31.02
N GLY A 339 21.52 -7.72 -31.55
CA GLY A 339 21.21 -6.35 -32.00
C GLY A 339 21.94 -5.28 -31.19
N GLU A 340 21.86 -4.05 -31.68
CA GLU A 340 22.14 -2.83 -30.91
C GLU A 340 20.75 -2.19 -30.70
N ALA A 341 20.38 -1.88 -29.47
CA ALA A 341 19.20 -1.07 -29.14
C ALA A 341 19.65 0.22 -28.47
N ASP A 342 18.83 1.25 -28.61
CA ASP A 342 19.00 2.48 -27.86
C ASP A 342 18.28 2.28 -26.52
N PHE A 343 19.05 2.30 -25.43
CA PHE A 343 18.52 2.20 -24.08
C PHE A 343 18.54 3.57 -23.41
N THR A 344 17.48 3.87 -22.67
CA THR A 344 17.43 5.01 -21.75
C THR A 344 17.01 4.53 -20.37
N VAL A 345 17.75 4.94 -19.35
CA VAL A 345 17.47 4.55 -17.95
C VAL A 345 16.92 5.73 -17.20
N TYR A 346 15.93 5.47 -16.37
CA TYR A 346 15.27 6.43 -15.50
C TYR A 346 15.22 5.91 -14.06
N ASP A 347 15.36 6.83 -13.11
CA ASP A 347 15.22 6.57 -11.68
C ASP A 347 14.13 7.51 -11.14
N PRO A 348 12.91 6.98 -10.88
CA PRO A 348 11.77 7.76 -10.40
C PRO A 348 12.02 8.49 -9.07
N MET A 349 13.00 8.06 -8.26
CA MET A 349 13.38 8.76 -7.02
C MET A 349 14.18 10.05 -7.30
N THR A 350 14.74 10.20 -8.50
CA THR A 350 15.56 11.36 -8.88
C THR A 350 14.87 12.33 -9.85
N GLY A 351 13.88 11.86 -10.60
CA GLY A 351 13.15 12.65 -11.58
C GLY A 351 12.62 11.79 -12.74
N SER A 352 12.02 12.44 -13.73
CA SER A 352 11.59 11.83 -15.00
C SER A 352 12.61 12.00 -16.15
N GLU A 353 13.78 12.55 -15.86
CA GLU A 353 14.86 12.74 -16.83
C GLU A 353 15.79 11.52 -16.88
N GLN A 354 16.40 11.28 -18.03
CA GLN A 354 17.32 10.15 -18.21
C GLN A 354 18.56 10.25 -17.29
N VAL A 355 18.89 9.14 -16.62
CA VAL A 355 20.08 9.04 -15.74
C VAL A 355 21.24 8.29 -16.39
N ALA A 356 20.95 7.40 -17.34
CA ALA A 356 21.95 6.70 -18.14
C ALA A 356 21.41 6.36 -19.55
N SER A 357 22.31 5.98 -20.45
CA SER A 357 21.97 5.53 -21.80
C SER A 357 22.90 4.41 -22.25
N ALA A 358 22.55 3.75 -23.36
CA ALA A 358 23.38 2.71 -23.97
C ALA A 358 24.83 3.16 -24.22
N ASP A 359 25.76 2.22 -24.08
CA ASP A 359 27.17 2.35 -24.46
C ASP A 359 27.41 2.05 -25.95
N ASP A 360 28.65 2.25 -26.41
CA ASP A 360 29.05 1.97 -27.80
C ASP A 360 28.91 0.48 -28.21
N SER A 361 28.66 -0.42 -27.26
CA SER A 361 28.46 -1.86 -27.49
C SER A 361 26.97 -2.24 -27.51
N GLY A 362 26.06 -1.28 -27.34
CA GLY A 362 24.62 -1.53 -27.27
C GLY A 362 24.20 -2.22 -25.96
N ASN A 363 24.93 -2.02 -24.87
CA ASN A 363 24.53 -2.42 -23.52
C ASN A 363 24.23 -1.19 -22.67
N VAL A 364 23.50 -1.35 -21.58
CA VAL A 364 23.36 -0.28 -20.58
C VAL A 364 23.68 -0.79 -19.19
N THR A 365 24.44 0.00 -18.43
CA THR A 365 24.76 -0.26 -17.03
C THR A 365 24.06 0.78 -16.16
N PHE A 366 23.39 0.32 -15.11
CA PHE A 366 22.70 1.14 -14.14
C PHE A 366 22.93 0.61 -12.72
N SER A 367 22.66 1.45 -11.73
CA SER A 367 22.74 1.07 -10.32
C SER A 367 21.36 0.61 -9.84
N LEU A 368 21.30 -0.59 -9.26
CA LEU A 368 20.10 -1.12 -8.61
C LEU A 368 20.37 -1.21 -7.10
N SER A 369 19.40 -0.82 -6.27
CA SER A 369 19.55 -0.87 -4.82
C SER A 369 18.26 -1.27 -4.13
N ASP A 370 17.27 -0.37 -4.03
CA ASP A 370 16.14 -0.54 -3.12
C ASP A 370 14.81 0.06 -3.60
N HIS A 371 14.71 0.35 -4.89
CA HIS A 371 13.52 0.88 -5.53
C HIS A 371 13.56 0.58 -7.05
N PRO A 372 12.43 0.75 -7.77
CA PRO A 372 12.37 0.45 -9.18
C PRO A 372 13.19 1.41 -10.04
N VAL A 373 13.89 0.84 -11.01
CA VAL A 373 14.59 1.53 -12.10
C VAL A 373 13.92 1.13 -13.41
N ILE A 374 13.65 2.10 -14.27
CA ILE A 374 12.97 1.88 -15.55
C ILE A 374 13.99 1.97 -16.68
N ILE A 375 13.99 0.98 -17.57
CA ILE A 375 14.79 0.96 -18.78
C ILE A 375 13.87 0.96 -19.98
N ASN A 376 13.85 2.07 -20.68
CA ASN A 376 13.17 2.19 -21.96
C ASN A 376 14.05 1.62 -23.08
N VAL A 377 13.44 0.82 -23.94
CA VAL A 377 14.09 0.14 -25.05
C VAL A 377 13.48 0.65 -26.36
N ASP A 378 14.27 1.43 -27.09
CA ASP A 378 14.02 1.75 -28.47
C ASP A 378 14.78 0.74 -29.35
N GLU A 379 14.06 -0.21 -29.95
CA GLU A 379 14.68 -1.05 -30.98
C GLU A 379 15.13 -0.15 -32.14
N ALA A 380 16.46 0.01 -32.29
CA ALA A 380 17.04 0.74 -33.39
C ALA A 380 16.46 0.19 -34.70
N SER A 381 15.58 0.98 -35.33
CA SER A 381 14.81 0.54 -36.50
C SER A 381 15.68 -0.29 -37.45
N SER A 382 15.27 -1.54 -37.69
CA SER A 382 15.91 -2.47 -38.62
C SER A 382 15.78 -1.98 -40.07
N ALA A 383 16.34 -0.81 -40.36
CA ALA A 383 16.17 -0.07 -41.58
C ALA A 383 17.50 0.17 -42.28
N ASN A 384 18.50 -0.73 -42.18
CA ASN A 384 19.52 -0.84 -43.25
C ASN A 384 20.43 -2.08 -43.26
N GLN A 385 19.91 -3.30 -43.08
CA GLN A 385 20.73 -4.49 -43.36
C GLN A 385 20.03 -5.48 -44.30
N THR A 386 19.91 -5.13 -45.58
CA THR A 386 20.13 -6.08 -46.69
C THR A 386 20.38 -5.35 -48.01
N ALA A 387 21.65 -5.12 -48.34
CA ALA A 387 22.11 -5.14 -49.73
C ALA A 387 23.54 -5.67 -49.76
N SER A 388 23.67 -6.99 -49.52
CA SER A 388 24.93 -7.69 -49.80
C SER A 388 25.20 -7.61 -51.31
N ALA A 389 26.14 -6.75 -51.70
CA ALA A 389 26.60 -6.64 -53.07
C ALA A 389 27.31 -7.94 -53.48
N SER A 390 26.57 -8.82 -54.16
CA SER A 390 27.15 -9.97 -54.87
C SER A 390 28.00 -9.45 -56.03
N ASN A 391 29.31 -9.57 -55.88
CA ASN A 391 30.29 -9.22 -56.91
C ASN A 391 30.27 -10.29 -58.02
N GLY A 392 29.34 -10.14 -58.96
CA GLY A 392 29.17 -11.02 -60.12
C GLY A 392 29.87 -10.48 -61.37
N THR A 393 31.02 -11.05 -61.70
CA THR A 393 31.83 -10.78 -62.89
C THR A 393 31.04 -10.97 -64.20
N GLY A 394 30.60 -9.88 -64.82
CA GLY A 394 29.96 -9.88 -66.14
C GLY A 394 30.96 -10.14 -67.26
N THR A 395 30.91 -11.34 -67.85
CA THR A 395 31.58 -11.66 -69.12
C THR A 395 30.59 -11.45 -70.27
N THR A 396 30.89 -10.49 -71.12
CA THR A 396 30.14 -10.15 -72.33
C THR A 396 30.22 -11.28 -73.36
N THR A 397 29.08 -11.83 -73.79
CA THR A 397 28.99 -12.49 -75.10
C THR A 397 27.68 -12.14 -75.81
N THR A 398 27.87 -11.64 -77.02
CA THR A 398 26.89 -11.18 -77.99
C THR A 398 26.22 -12.38 -78.67
N GLY A 399 24.90 -12.36 -78.83
CA GLY A 399 24.16 -13.43 -79.50
C GLY A 399 22.82 -12.94 -80.07
N THR A 400 22.87 -12.51 -81.33
CA THR A 400 21.77 -12.09 -82.20
C THR A 400 20.81 -13.26 -82.52
N GLY A 401 19.50 -13.01 -82.65
CA GLY A 401 18.65 -13.81 -83.55
C GLY A 401 17.21 -14.15 -83.13
N ASN A 402 16.28 -13.30 -83.56
CA ASN A 402 15.10 -13.62 -84.39
C ASN A 402 14.00 -14.62 -83.92
N ALA A 403 12.82 -14.02 -83.66
CA ALA A 403 11.49 -14.32 -84.23
C ALA A 403 10.59 -15.48 -83.74
N THR A 404 9.29 -15.11 -83.72
CA THR A 404 8.07 -15.81 -84.20
C THR A 404 7.09 -16.49 -83.19
N THR A 405 5.95 -15.79 -83.00
CA THR A 405 4.53 -16.19 -83.17
C THR A 405 3.77 -17.17 -82.24
N GLY A 406 2.55 -16.73 -81.87
CA GLY A 406 1.31 -17.51 -81.66
C GLY A 406 0.59 -17.19 -80.33
N SER A 407 -0.38 -16.26 -80.23
CA SER A 407 -1.82 -16.35 -80.57
C SER A 407 -2.53 -17.50 -79.81
N THR A 408 -3.64 -17.41 -79.06
CA THR A 408 -4.93 -16.66 -79.03
C THR A 408 -5.60 -16.98 -77.67
N GLY A 409 -6.56 -16.27 -77.05
CA GLY A 409 -7.41 -15.13 -77.42
C GLY A 409 -8.56 -14.94 -76.39
N SER A 410 -9.22 -13.78 -76.50
CA SER A 410 -10.55 -13.34 -76.02
C SER A 410 -10.86 -13.34 -74.49
N GLY A 411 -11.41 -12.28 -73.88
CA GLY A 411 -12.06 -11.09 -74.47
C GLY A 411 -12.33 -9.94 -73.49
N GLN A 412 -12.50 -8.77 -74.11
CA GLN A 412 -13.13 -7.49 -73.74
C GLN A 412 -14.36 -7.58 -72.80
N ALA A 413 -14.84 -6.54 -72.12
CA ALA A 413 -14.46 -5.14 -71.94
C ALA A 413 -15.46 -4.51 -70.94
N GLY A 414 -15.09 -3.37 -70.32
CA GLY A 414 -16.04 -2.46 -69.67
C GLY A 414 -15.37 -1.40 -68.80
N ASN A 415 -14.79 -0.38 -69.45
CA ASN A 415 -14.12 0.77 -68.84
C ASN A 415 -14.99 2.02 -69.04
N VAL A 416 -15.13 2.90 -68.03
CA VAL A 416 -15.28 4.36 -68.24
C VAL A 416 -14.96 5.19 -66.98
N SER A 417 -13.82 5.91 -67.07
CA SER A 417 -13.61 7.37 -66.90
C SER A 417 -13.90 8.04 -65.55
N ALA A 418 -12.92 8.59 -64.78
CA ALA A 418 -11.90 9.64 -65.04
C ALA A 418 -12.42 11.09 -65.01
N GLN A 419 -11.92 11.92 -64.08
CA GLN A 419 -11.26 13.23 -64.35
C GLN A 419 -10.88 14.03 -63.07
N VAL A 420 -9.83 14.83 -63.22
CA VAL A 420 -9.04 15.63 -62.25
C VAL A 420 -9.37 17.16 -62.44
N PRO A 421 -8.60 18.14 -61.87
CA PRO A 421 -8.79 19.11 -60.74
C PRO A 421 -9.07 20.57 -61.25
N PRO A 422 -8.54 21.73 -60.74
CA PRO A 422 -7.97 22.24 -59.45
C PRO A 422 -8.52 23.63 -58.99
N THR A 423 -7.92 24.27 -57.94
CA THR A 423 -7.65 25.73 -57.66
C THR A 423 -7.83 26.04 -56.16
N SER A 424 -6.86 26.46 -55.32
CA SER A 424 -5.86 27.57 -55.26
C SER A 424 -6.38 28.90 -54.67
N THR A 425 -5.79 29.33 -53.55
CA THR A 425 -5.33 30.70 -53.16
C THR A 425 -4.53 30.56 -51.85
N ASP A 426 -3.18 30.70 -51.81
CA ASP A 426 -2.36 31.94 -51.69
C ASP A 426 -2.77 32.83 -50.49
N ASP A 427 -1.90 33.35 -49.61
CA ASP A 427 -0.54 33.85 -49.81
C ASP A 427 0.24 34.07 -48.47
N SER A 428 1.57 33.88 -48.57
CA SER A 428 2.78 34.39 -47.87
C SER A 428 2.76 35.09 -46.48
N GLY A 429 3.85 35.08 -45.67
CA GLY A 429 5.26 34.69 -45.90
C GLY A 429 6.00 34.46 -44.56
N SER A 430 6.97 33.54 -44.50
CA SER A 430 8.42 33.73 -44.72
C SER A 430 9.13 34.57 -43.63
N ASN A 431 10.30 34.25 -43.09
CA ASN A 431 11.13 33.04 -42.95
C ASN A 431 12.35 33.48 -42.08
N ASN A 432 12.85 32.56 -41.24
CA ASN A 432 14.27 32.32 -40.95
C ASN A 432 15.10 33.15 -39.94
N GLY A 433 15.88 32.43 -39.11
CA GLY A 433 17.18 32.84 -38.55
C GLY A 433 17.30 32.69 -37.02
N SER A 434 17.70 31.54 -36.47
CA SER A 434 19.10 31.14 -36.15
C SER A 434 19.66 31.69 -34.83
N THR A 435 19.88 30.75 -33.89
CA THR A 435 21.03 30.56 -32.97
C THR A 435 21.34 31.50 -31.79
N THR A 436 21.72 30.83 -30.69
CA THR A 436 22.55 31.18 -29.52
C THR A 436 21.95 31.97 -28.37
N GLY A 437 22.12 31.41 -27.16
CA GLY A 437 22.32 32.18 -25.93
C GLY A 437 21.74 31.54 -24.68
N ASN A 438 22.61 30.93 -23.87
CA ASN A 438 22.43 30.76 -22.42
C ASN A 438 21.79 32.02 -21.79
N ASP A 439 21.04 31.85 -20.70
CA ASP A 439 21.51 32.32 -19.39
C ASP A 439 20.61 31.80 -18.25
N ASP A 440 21.31 31.48 -17.17
CA ASP A 440 20.89 31.18 -15.82
C ASP A 440 19.74 32.05 -15.30
N HIS A 441 18.95 31.52 -14.36
CA HIS A 441 18.72 32.26 -13.12
C HIS A 441 18.40 31.38 -11.92
N ALA A 442 19.29 31.46 -10.95
CA ALA A 442 19.17 30.96 -9.58
C ALA A 442 18.22 31.81 -8.71
N SER A 443 17.64 31.13 -7.72
CA SER A 443 17.52 31.51 -6.29
C SER A 443 17.54 33.00 -5.88
N ALA A 444 16.49 33.41 -5.16
CA ALA A 444 16.51 34.22 -3.92
C ALA A 444 15.05 34.58 -3.52
N SER A 445 14.55 34.19 -2.35
CA SER A 445 14.77 34.77 -1.00
C SER A 445 13.70 35.79 -0.59
N ALA A 446 13.30 35.65 0.68
CA ALA A 446 12.29 36.36 1.44
C ALA A 446 12.38 37.90 1.42
N GLY A 447 11.23 38.52 1.69
CA GLY A 447 11.13 39.93 2.04
C GLY A 447 9.75 40.28 2.59
N ASP A 448 9.66 40.31 3.93
CA ASP A 448 8.66 41.06 4.68
C ASP A 448 8.56 42.52 4.19
N ASP A 449 7.33 43.03 4.02
CA ASP A 449 7.04 44.40 4.44
C ASP A 449 5.58 44.58 4.85
N SER A 450 5.42 44.94 6.11
CA SER A 450 4.21 45.42 6.78
C SER A 450 3.83 46.84 6.33
N GLY A 451 2.56 47.08 6.03
CA GLY A 451 2.07 48.43 5.74
C GLY A 451 0.56 48.59 5.85
N SER A 452 0.08 48.90 7.06
CA SER A 452 -1.29 49.28 7.38
C SER A 452 -1.81 50.50 6.60
N GLY A 453 -3.11 50.50 6.30
CA GLY A 453 -3.86 51.66 5.83
C GLY A 453 -5.38 51.43 5.91
N ASP A 454 -5.95 51.76 7.07
CA ASP A 454 -7.38 51.73 7.41
C ASP A 454 -8.24 52.78 6.69
N ASP A 455 -9.55 52.56 6.83
CA ASP A 455 -10.73 53.43 6.69
C ASP A 455 -11.38 53.63 5.31
N GLN A 456 -12.58 53.04 5.14
CA GLN A 456 -13.84 53.78 5.36
C GLN A 456 -15.07 52.85 5.49
N GLN A 457 -15.86 53.16 6.52
CA GLN A 457 -17.13 52.54 6.95
C GLN A 457 -18.26 52.60 5.91
N ALA A 458 -19.17 51.61 5.98
CA ALA A 458 -20.61 51.86 5.89
C ALA A 458 -21.37 50.84 6.75
N SER A 459 -22.03 51.35 7.80
CA SER A 459 -22.93 50.62 8.68
C SER A 459 -24.36 50.61 8.12
N GLY A 460 -25.08 49.52 8.37
CA GLY A 460 -26.51 49.40 8.11
C GLY A 460 -27.06 48.16 8.82
N GLY A 461 -27.43 48.32 10.10
CA GLY A 461 -28.05 47.26 10.89
C GLY A 461 -29.54 47.07 10.56
N SER A 462 -30.03 45.87 10.80
CA SER A 462 -31.42 45.64 11.23
C SER A 462 -31.51 44.29 11.95
N SER A 463 -31.74 44.37 13.26
CA SER A 463 -32.22 43.28 14.12
C SER A 463 -33.72 43.06 13.90
N THR A 464 -34.15 41.81 13.81
CA THR A 464 -35.49 41.39 14.26
C THR A 464 -35.39 40.00 14.86
N ASP A 465 -35.71 39.94 16.15
CA ASP A 465 -36.05 38.74 16.90
C ASP A 465 -37.28 38.05 16.28
N ASP A 466 -37.29 36.71 16.26
CA ASP A 466 -38.53 35.98 16.53
C ASP A 466 -38.23 34.70 17.31
N SER A 467 -38.98 34.53 18.40
CA SER A 467 -38.90 33.43 19.35
C SER A 467 -40.26 32.73 19.33
N GLY A 468 -40.29 31.50 18.84
CA GLY A 468 -41.47 30.64 18.81
C GLY A 468 -41.29 29.41 19.68
N SER A 469 -41.57 29.55 20.98
CA SER A 469 -41.79 28.44 21.90
C SER A 469 -43.24 27.96 21.81
N SER A 470 -43.46 26.65 21.73
CA SER A 470 -44.69 26.02 22.22
C SER A 470 -44.35 24.73 22.94
N GLY A 471 -44.33 24.79 24.27
CA GLY A 471 -44.43 23.62 25.12
C GLY A 471 -45.89 23.15 25.28
N ASN A 472 -46.06 21.91 25.71
CA ASN A 472 -47.17 21.57 26.60
C ASN A 472 -46.69 20.54 27.64
N GLN A 473 -46.79 20.93 28.91
CA GLN A 473 -46.64 20.06 30.07
C GLN A 473 -47.97 19.37 30.41
N ALA A 474 -47.90 18.19 31.05
CA ALA A 474 -48.21 18.01 32.48
C ALA A 474 -49.01 16.73 32.83
N SER A 475 -48.40 15.98 33.77
CA SER A 475 -48.98 15.41 35.00
C SER A 475 -49.64 14.04 35.01
N GLY A 476 -49.18 13.21 35.96
CA GLY A 476 -50.00 12.18 36.62
C GLY A 476 -49.23 11.08 37.33
N SER A 477 -48.90 11.29 38.59
CA SER A 477 -48.36 10.35 39.59
C SER A 477 -49.30 9.21 39.98
N ASP A 478 -48.77 8.01 40.32
CA ASP A 478 -49.16 7.27 41.54
C ASP A 478 -48.24 6.07 41.87
N ALA A 479 -48.22 5.71 43.16
CA ALA A 479 -47.23 4.90 43.88
C ALA A 479 -47.66 3.45 44.20
N SER A 480 -46.68 2.56 44.46
CA SER A 480 -46.67 1.47 45.49
C SER A 480 -45.39 0.60 45.31
N SER A 481 -44.37 0.59 46.17
CA SER A 481 -44.20 0.01 47.53
C SER A 481 -43.90 -1.50 47.60
N SER A 482 -42.65 -1.87 47.92
CA SER A 482 -42.19 -2.92 48.88
C SER A 482 -40.66 -3.06 48.75
N GLY A 483 -39.77 -2.99 49.75
CA GLY A 483 -39.89 -2.97 51.21
C GLY A 483 -39.08 -4.11 51.86
N ASN A 484 -37.80 -3.88 52.19
CA ASN A 484 -37.02 -4.37 53.35
C ASN A 484 -35.51 -4.19 53.07
N GLY A 485 -34.61 -3.70 53.93
CA GLY A 485 -34.70 -3.31 55.34
C GLY A 485 -33.44 -3.76 56.10
N GLY A 486 -32.68 -2.81 56.67
CA GLY A 486 -31.74 -3.01 57.79
C GLY A 486 -30.32 -2.41 57.55
N THR A 487 -30.02 -1.16 57.95
CA THR A 487 -29.46 -0.70 59.26
C THR A 487 -28.05 -1.23 59.56
N THR A 488 -26.99 -0.44 59.86
CA THR A 488 -26.88 0.63 60.89
C THR A 488 -25.57 1.46 60.79
N VAL A 489 -25.68 2.78 61.05
CA VAL A 489 -24.82 3.72 61.87
C VAL A 489 -23.45 4.14 61.29
N ALA A 490 -23.26 5.38 60.80
CA ALA A 490 -23.04 6.71 61.45
C ALA A 490 -21.66 6.86 62.12
N ASP A 491 -20.91 7.97 62.16
CA ASP A 491 -21.09 9.41 61.90
C ASP A 491 -19.71 10.11 62.01
N GLY A 492 -19.57 11.33 61.48
CA GLY A 492 -18.70 12.42 61.99
C GLY A 492 -17.23 12.47 61.52
N SER A 493 -16.83 13.32 60.57
CA SER A 493 -16.69 14.80 60.59
C SER A 493 -15.39 15.35 61.22
N SER A 494 -14.55 15.96 60.37
CA SER A 494 -13.77 17.21 60.50
C SER A 494 -12.89 17.50 61.74
N SER A 495 -11.63 17.89 61.51
CA SER A 495 -11.11 19.27 61.73
C SER A 495 -9.56 19.35 61.70
N THR A 496 -9.08 20.53 61.35
CA THR A 496 -7.71 21.03 61.14
C THR A 496 -7.02 21.54 62.42
N ASP A 497 -5.68 21.46 62.50
CA ASP A 497 -4.70 22.48 63.00
C ASP A 497 -3.28 21.84 63.09
N ASP A 498 -2.25 22.37 62.41
CA ASP A 498 -1.25 23.39 62.79
C ASP A 498 -0.10 22.90 63.72
N GLY A 499 1.15 23.28 63.40
CA GLY A 499 2.29 23.17 64.33
C GLY A 499 3.69 22.87 63.76
N THR A 500 4.40 23.94 63.39
CA THR A 500 5.84 24.10 63.03
C THR A 500 6.91 23.56 64.01
N HIS A 501 8.12 23.18 63.51
CA HIS A 501 9.45 23.82 63.80
C HIS A 501 10.73 22.94 63.52
N THR A 502 11.68 23.50 62.73
CA THR A 502 13.18 23.52 62.84
C THR A 502 14.01 22.23 63.06
N ALA A 503 15.28 22.05 62.68
CA ALA A 503 16.27 22.65 61.77
C ALA A 503 17.60 21.84 61.95
N ASP A 504 18.50 21.93 60.97
CA ASP A 504 19.98 22.01 61.10
C ASP A 504 20.90 20.80 60.74
N GLY A 505 21.83 21.11 59.83
CA GLY A 505 23.25 20.72 59.79
C GLY A 505 23.65 19.46 59.00
N SER A 506 24.70 19.39 58.18
CA SER A 506 25.69 20.33 57.61
C SER A 506 26.73 19.51 56.81
N THR A 507 27.16 20.02 55.63
CA THR A 507 28.53 20.02 55.03
C THR A 507 29.27 18.70 54.69
N SER A 508 29.54 18.44 53.39
CA SER A 508 30.81 18.70 52.61
C SER A 508 31.81 17.51 52.67
N GLN A 509 32.67 17.14 51.70
CA GLN A 509 33.18 17.68 50.43
C GLN A 509 34.15 16.63 49.83
N GLY A 510 34.44 16.70 48.51
CA GLY A 510 35.69 16.22 47.86
C GLY A 510 35.59 14.89 47.08
N ALA A 511 35.58 14.86 45.73
CA ALA A 511 36.72 15.01 44.78
C ALA A 511 37.74 13.84 44.92
N SER A 512 38.26 13.17 43.89
CA SER A 512 38.56 13.52 42.49
C SER A 512 39.12 12.29 41.74
N ASP A 513 38.97 12.31 40.41
CA ASP A 513 39.92 11.95 39.35
C ASP A 513 40.33 10.50 39.01
N ASP A 514 40.06 10.22 37.72
CA ASP A 514 40.97 9.76 36.67
C ASP A 514 41.42 8.29 36.60
N GLY A 515 41.28 7.75 35.38
CA GLY A 515 42.40 7.04 34.76
C GLY A 515 42.03 5.79 33.98
N ALA A 516 41.78 5.99 32.68
CA ALA A 516 41.74 4.94 31.66
C ALA A 516 43.01 4.06 31.62
N ALA A 517 42.89 2.86 31.06
CA ALA A 517 43.61 2.43 29.84
C ALA A 517 43.84 0.90 29.74
N THR A 518 43.36 0.35 28.62
CA THR A 518 44.08 -0.50 27.64
C THR A 518 44.58 -1.91 27.99
N GLY A 519 44.36 -2.80 27.01
CA GLY A 519 45.30 -3.85 26.60
C GLY A 519 44.64 -5.24 26.50
N SER A 520 44.07 -5.63 25.36
CA SER A 520 44.74 -6.16 24.15
C SER A 520 45.35 -7.56 24.33
N ASP A 521 44.72 -8.53 23.64
CA ASP A 521 45.32 -9.32 22.55
C ASP A 521 45.59 -10.83 22.74
N ALA A 522 45.01 -11.56 21.78
CA ALA A 522 45.43 -12.74 21.03
C ALA A 522 45.81 -14.09 21.67
N GLY A 523 45.28 -15.14 21.02
CA GLY A 523 45.94 -16.44 20.84
C GLY A 523 44.94 -17.61 20.77
N THR A 524 44.22 -17.81 19.67
CA THR A 524 44.51 -18.70 18.51
C THR A 524 44.47 -20.22 18.75
N ASP A 525 43.64 -20.85 17.91
CA ASP A 525 43.80 -22.12 17.18
C ASP A 525 43.44 -23.49 17.80
N ASP A 526 42.32 -24.00 17.24
CA ASP A 526 42.23 -25.14 16.30
C ASP A 526 42.06 -26.58 16.83
N GLY A 527 41.18 -27.32 16.15
CA GLY A 527 41.33 -28.78 15.97
C GLY A 527 40.26 -29.72 16.54
N SER A 528 39.10 -29.77 15.87
CA SER A 528 38.31 -30.98 15.48
C SER A 528 38.37 -32.32 16.25
N SER A 529 37.16 -32.85 16.50
CA SER A 529 36.66 -34.22 16.17
C SER A 529 36.10 -35.08 17.31
N ALA A 530 34.79 -35.36 17.17
CA ALA A 530 34.03 -36.59 17.41
C ALA A 530 34.40 -37.54 18.56
N ASP A 531 33.42 -37.80 19.44
CA ASP A 531 33.05 -39.19 19.75
C ASP A 531 31.56 -39.30 20.12
N ALA A 532 30.97 -40.43 19.72
CA ALA A 532 29.57 -40.75 19.80
C ALA A 532 29.19 -41.43 21.12
N GLY A 533 27.90 -41.31 21.46
CA GLY A 533 27.16 -42.34 22.20
C GLY A 533 26.62 -41.92 23.55
N ASN A 534 25.29 -41.92 23.69
CA ASN A 534 24.62 -42.98 24.44
C ASN A 534 23.09 -42.90 24.24
N ALA A 535 22.53 -43.86 23.48
CA ALA A 535 21.11 -44.14 23.49
C ALA A 535 20.77 -44.91 24.78
N GLY A 536 20.13 -44.22 25.72
CA GLY A 536 19.58 -44.81 26.94
C GLY A 536 18.05 -44.73 26.94
N SER A 537 17.39 -45.83 26.62
CA SER A 537 15.94 -46.01 26.76
C SER A 537 15.46 -45.61 28.16
N HIS A 538 14.58 -44.60 28.26
CA HIS A 538 13.72 -44.40 29.42
C HIS A 538 12.26 -44.49 28.96
N SER A 539 11.64 -45.57 29.39
CA SER A 539 10.19 -45.78 29.37
C SER A 539 9.49 -44.72 30.23
N GLY A 540 8.47 -44.09 29.65
CA GLY A 540 7.27 -43.56 30.32
C GLY A 540 7.42 -43.09 31.76
N SER A 541 7.72 -41.81 31.93
CA SER A 541 7.26 -40.97 33.03
C SER A 541 7.28 -39.53 32.54
N GLY A 542 6.12 -38.87 32.53
CA GLY A 542 5.95 -37.49 32.05
C GLY A 542 6.92 -36.52 32.73
N LEU A 543 7.17 -35.41 32.04
CA LEU A 543 8.09 -34.36 32.45
C LEU A 543 7.67 -33.80 33.83
N PRO A 544 8.56 -33.77 34.86
CA PRO A 544 8.17 -33.48 36.25
C PRO A 544 7.64 -32.06 36.51
N TRP A 545 7.78 -31.16 35.54
CA TRP A 545 7.42 -29.75 35.67
C TRP A 545 6.09 -29.40 34.99
N MET A 546 5.42 -30.37 34.34
CA MET A 546 4.11 -30.18 33.71
C MET A 546 3.01 -31.05 34.33
N SER A 547 3.31 -31.86 35.34
CA SER A 547 2.28 -32.63 36.06
C SER A 547 1.62 -31.80 37.18
N GLY A 548 0.60 -31.02 36.81
CA GLY A 548 -0.66 -30.90 37.55
C GLY A 548 -0.71 -30.23 38.94
N ASP A 549 0.33 -29.54 39.42
CA ASP A 549 0.19 -28.62 40.56
C ASP A 549 0.87 -27.29 40.20
N ALA A 550 0.22 -26.18 40.54
CA ALA A 550 0.47 -24.81 40.10
C ALA A 550 1.82 -24.18 40.51
N GLY A 551 2.95 -24.82 40.23
CA GLY A 551 4.27 -24.32 40.58
C GLY A 551 5.36 -24.82 39.63
N ASP A 552 5.49 -24.15 38.47
CA ASP A 552 6.71 -23.47 38.00
C ASP A 552 6.57 -23.05 36.51
N TRP A 553 5.46 -22.38 36.16
CA TRP A 553 5.19 -21.91 34.79
C TRP A 553 6.14 -20.80 34.34
N GLN A 554 6.70 -20.06 35.30
CA GLN A 554 7.68 -19.01 35.02
C GLN A 554 8.96 -19.59 34.38
N GLY A 555 9.38 -20.78 34.78
CA GLY A 555 10.53 -21.47 34.18
C GLY A 555 10.30 -21.87 32.72
N ALA A 556 9.06 -22.24 32.36
CA ALA A 556 8.70 -22.58 30.98
C ALA A 556 8.71 -21.34 30.07
N LEU A 557 8.17 -20.21 30.57
CA LEU A 557 8.16 -18.93 29.87
C LEU A 557 9.57 -18.31 29.76
N ASP A 558 10.38 -18.37 30.82
CA ASP A 558 11.77 -17.91 30.80
C ASP A 558 12.64 -18.75 29.85
N TRP A 559 12.29 -20.02 29.66
CA TRP A 559 12.96 -20.88 28.69
C TRP A 559 12.53 -20.59 27.25
N ALA A 560 11.22 -20.44 27.00
CA ALA A 560 10.70 -20.03 25.68
C ALA A 560 11.29 -18.67 25.27
N ARG A 561 11.38 -17.72 26.21
CA ARG A 561 12.10 -16.44 26.04
C ARG A 561 13.54 -16.64 25.56
N ASN A 562 14.28 -17.55 26.18
CA ASN A 562 15.67 -17.78 25.81
C ASN A 562 15.82 -18.43 24.43
N ALA A 563 14.91 -19.33 24.03
CA ALA A 563 14.94 -19.97 22.71
C ALA A 563 14.67 -18.95 21.58
N VAL A 564 13.70 -18.05 21.77
CA VAL A 564 13.42 -16.92 20.88
C VAL A 564 14.65 -16.00 20.79
N HIS A 565 15.21 -15.60 21.94
CA HIS A 565 16.39 -14.74 21.96
C HIS A 565 17.63 -15.37 21.30
N SER A 566 17.79 -16.69 21.37
CA SER A 566 18.96 -17.38 20.82
C SER A 566 18.77 -17.89 19.39
N HIS A 567 17.57 -17.79 18.81
CA HIS A 567 17.20 -18.40 17.51
C HIS A 567 17.55 -19.90 17.39
N ASP A 568 17.59 -20.63 18.52
CA ASP A 568 17.91 -22.06 18.55
C ASP A 568 16.65 -22.88 18.77
N TRP A 569 15.94 -23.10 17.67
CA TRP A 569 14.65 -23.78 17.62
C TRP A 569 14.76 -25.31 17.66
N SER A 570 15.99 -25.85 17.59
CA SER A 570 16.23 -27.28 17.50
C SER A 570 15.94 -28.02 18.82
N ASP A 571 16.23 -27.39 19.97
CA ASP A 571 15.92 -27.93 21.31
C ASP A 571 14.41 -27.81 21.64
N LEU A 572 13.71 -26.84 21.06
CA LEU A 572 12.25 -26.68 21.18
C LEU A 572 11.53 -27.83 20.45
N ALA A 573 11.91 -28.08 19.20
CA ALA A 573 11.37 -29.18 18.39
C ALA A 573 11.66 -30.55 19.02
N ASP A 574 12.89 -30.79 19.50
CA ASP A 574 13.28 -32.08 20.08
C ASP A 574 12.50 -32.38 21.39
N ARG A 575 12.11 -31.36 22.16
CA ARG A 575 11.35 -31.54 23.41
C ARG A 575 9.84 -31.64 23.21
N MET A 576 9.28 -30.90 22.25
CA MET A 576 7.85 -31.02 21.89
C MET A 576 7.53 -32.41 21.30
N THR A 577 8.48 -32.99 20.56
CA THR A 577 8.35 -34.35 20.00
C THR A 577 8.26 -35.46 21.08
N HIS A 578 8.69 -35.17 22.31
CA HIS A 578 8.71 -36.14 23.42
C HIS A 578 7.68 -35.85 24.54
N GLY A 579 6.90 -34.76 24.43
CA GLY A 579 5.82 -34.39 25.36
C GLY A 579 4.48 -35.10 25.06
N ASP A 580 3.59 -35.13 26.04
CA ASP A 580 2.18 -35.51 25.81
C ASP A 580 1.49 -34.38 25.03
N GLY A 581 0.64 -34.70 24.05
CA GLY A 581 -0.12 -33.69 23.28
C GLY A 581 -1.00 -32.77 24.15
N SER A 582 -1.36 -33.19 25.37
CA SER A 582 -2.04 -32.29 26.32
C SER A 582 -1.14 -31.16 26.84
N ASP A 583 0.17 -31.38 26.89
CA ASP A 583 1.13 -30.40 27.42
C ASP A 583 1.37 -29.26 26.41
N VAL A 584 1.34 -29.58 25.11
CA VAL A 584 1.41 -28.60 24.01
C VAL A 584 0.14 -27.75 23.95
N GLN A 585 -1.03 -28.39 24.05
CA GLN A 585 -2.31 -27.66 24.04
C GLN A 585 -2.44 -26.71 25.24
N ASN A 586 -1.99 -27.13 26.43
CA ASN A 586 -2.03 -26.28 27.62
C ASN A 586 -1.10 -25.05 27.50
N LEU A 587 0.03 -25.17 26.80
CA LEU A 587 0.92 -24.04 26.52
C LEU A 587 0.26 -23.04 25.57
N LEU A 588 -0.37 -23.53 24.50
CA LEU A 588 -1.12 -22.72 23.53
C LEU A 588 -2.31 -22.00 24.18
N ASP A 589 -3.06 -22.71 25.02
CA ASP A 589 -4.21 -22.15 25.74
C ASP A 589 -3.80 -21.05 26.72
N HIS A 590 -2.62 -21.15 27.36
CA HIS A 590 -2.10 -20.11 28.25
C HIS A 590 -1.54 -18.89 27.51
N VAL A 591 -0.78 -19.12 26.44
CA VAL A 591 -0.29 -18.05 25.54
C VAL A 591 -1.47 -17.22 25.02
N SER A 592 -2.53 -17.90 24.60
CA SER A 592 -3.77 -17.26 24.15
C SER A 592 -4.51 -16.49 25.27
N SER A 593 -4.40 -16.96 26.52
CA SER A 593 -5.08 -16.32 27.67
C SER A 593 -4.38 -15.06 28.18
N ASP A 594 -3.05 -14.97 28.08
CA ASP A 594 -2.28 -13.77 28.44
C ASP A 594 -2.45 -12.66 27.39
N GLN A 595 -2.64 -12.99 26.10
CA GLN A 595 -3.07 -12.03 25.07
C GLN A 595 -4.46 -11.45 25.39
N ALA A 596 -5.37 -12.26 25.94
CA ALA A 596 -6.75 -11.84 26.25
C ALA A 596 -6.89 -11.08 27.59
N GLY A 597 -5.85 -11.04 28.44
CA GLY A 597 -5.89 -10.53 29.81
C GLY A 597 -5.31 -9.13 30.03
N GLY A 598 -4.99 -8.38 28.97
CA GLY A 598 -4.34 -7.08 29.04
C GLY A 598 -5.21 -5.94 29.59
N ASP A 599 -5.70 -6.03 30.83
CA ASP A 599 -5.95 -4.84 31.63
C ASP A 599 -5.89 -5.10 33.16
N GLU A 600 -5.21 -4.19 33.85
CA GLU A 600 -5.02 -4.00 35.30
C GLU A 600 -4.14 -4.98 36.13
N SER A 601 -2.90 -4.57 36.43
CA SER A 601 -2.57 -4.06 37.78
C SER A 601 -1.18 -3.39 37.82
N GLY A 602 -1.15 -2.15 38.33
CA GLY A 602 0.07 -1.36 38.42
C GLY A 602 1.17 -1.99 39.27
N SER A 603 2.33 -2.20 38.65
CA SER A 603 3.62 -2.35 39.31
C SER A 603 4.69 -1.78 38.38
N THR A 604 5.22 -0.62 38.74
CA THR A 604 6.42 -0.02 38.13
C THR A 604 7.65 -0.89 38.39
N ASP A 605 8.52 -0.96 37.37
CA ASP A 605 9.94 -1.35 37.41
C ASP A 605 10.24 -2.83 37.09
N HIS A 606 10.36 -3.14 35.80
CA HIS A 606 11.43 -3.94 35.17
C HIS A 606 11.32 -3.76 33.64
N GLY A 607 12.45 -3.47 32.97
CA GLY A 607 12.50 -3.18 31.53
C GLY A 607 11.88 -4.29 30.69
N SER A 608 10.86 -3.94 29.90
CA SER A 608 10.10 -4.86 29.07
C SER A 608 10.64 -4.86 27.65
N HIS A 609 11.41 -5.88 27.29
CA HIS A 609 11.41 -6.40 25.93
C HIS A 609 10.01 -6.97 25.67
N ALA A 610 9.32 -6.48 24.65
CA ALA A 610 8.04 -7.07 24.23
C ALA A 610 8.29 -8.54 23.86
N PHE A 611 7.46 -9.43 24.40
CA PHE A 611 7.53 -10.86 24.13
C PHE A 611 6.71 -11.13 22.87
N ASP A 612 7.37 -11.51 21.78
CA ASP A 612 6.73 -11.80 20.50
C ASP A 612 6.06 -13.19 20.54
N PHE A 613 4.79 -13.18 20.93
CA PHE A 613 3.95 -14.38 20.99
C PHE A 613 3.63 -14.94 19.59
N ASP A 614 3.70 -14.10 18.56
CA ASP A 614 3.32 -14.45 17.18
C ASP A 614 4.42 -15.31 16.54
N GLN A 615 5.70 -15.06 16.84
CA GLN A 615 6.80 -15.94 16.42
C GLN A 615 6.69 -17.37 17.00
N ILE A 616 6.25 -17.51 18.26
CA ILE A 616 6.05 -18.82 18.88
C ILE A 616 4.84 -19.52 18.27
N HIS A 617 3.74 -18.79 18.05
CA HIS A 617 2.55 -19.32 17.39
C HIS A 617 2.86 -19.82 15.98
N ASN A 618 3.50 -18.98 15.16
CA ASN A 618 3.88 -19.32 13.79
C ASN A 618 4.86 -20.51 13.74
N PHE A 619 5.84 -20.57 14.65
CA PHE A 619 6.77 -21.71 14.71
C PHE A 619 6.05 -23.02 15.07
N VAL A 620 5.16 -22.99 16.07
CA VAL A 620 4.40 -24.17 16.49
C VAL A 620 3.46 -24.61 15.37
N ASP A 621 2.65 -23.70 14.83
CA ASP A 621 1.67 -23.99 13.79
C ASP A 621 2.33 -24.57 12.52
N HIS A 622 3.52 -24.07 12.16
CA HIS A 622 4.28 -24.59 11.02
C HIS A 622 4.80 -26.02 11.21
N HIS A 623 5.06 -26.45 12.46
CA HIS A 623 5.69 -27.74 12.76
C HIS A 623 4.76 -28.78 13.41
N LEU A 624 3.51 -28.43 13.72
CA LEU A 624 2.50 -29.36 14.29
C LEU A 624 2.33 -30.63 13.46
N ALA A 625 2.29 -30.50 12.13
CA ALA A 625 2.17 -31.62 11.20
C ALA A 625 3.43 -32.49 11.17
N ASP A 626 4.61 -31.89 11.25
CA ASP A 626 5.91 -32.56 11.27
C ASP A 626 6.15 -33.34 12.58
N TRP A 627 5.52 -32.90 13.67
CA TRP A 627 5.52 -33.59 14.96
C TRP A 627 4.40 -34.63 15.11
N GLY A 628 3.61 -34.86 14.06
CA GLY A 628 2.61 -35.92 13.99
C GLY A 628 1.32 -35.63 14.76
N PHE A 629 1.07 -34.36 15.10
CA PHE A 629 -0.21 -33.91 15.62
C PHE A 629 -1.14 -33.56 14.44
N ALA A 630 -2.42 -33.93 14.53
CA ALA A 630 -3.40 -33.53 13.53
C ALA A 630 -3.83 -32.09 13.84
N ALA A 631 -3.84 -31.25 12.80
CA ALA A 631 -4.26 -29.85 12.84
C ALA A 631 -5.66 -29.67 13.45
#